data_AF-A0A9P3MYN1-F1
#
_entry.id   AF-A0A9P3MYN1-F1
#
_cell.length_a   1.000
_cell.length_b   1.000
_cell.length_c   1.000
_cell.angle_alpha   90.00
_cell.angle_beta   90.00
_cell.angle_gamma   90.00
#
_symmetry.space_group_name_H-M   'P 1'
#
loop_
_entity.id
_entity.type
_entity.pdbx_description
1 polymer ?
#
loop_
_entity_poly.entity_id
_entity_poly.type
_entity_poly.pdbx_seq_one_letter_code
_entity_poly.pdbx_strand_id
1 'polypeptide(L)'
;MLDLREAQKLNMIERLKLERQRIRFEADIGKAPPLSEDGLAAYLQEEAREMREEIRHENEAAFAYIFSDTVGWLIFAFILYANPSQVGIMKLTGDRIFTNISDTGKAFVIILCSDIFLGYHSESGWETVVEMFLDHYGLVADQNSIYIFVAIVPVTIDSFFKLWVFRYLVRLSPSAAATFREMKRH
;
A
#
# COMPACT_ATOMS: atom_id res chain seq x y z
N MET A 1 -8.55 -23.23 9.58
CA MET A 1 -9.52 -22.21 10.02
C MET A 1 -8.67 -21.01 10.41
N LEU A 2 -8.78 -19.85 9.73
CA LEU A 2 -7.95 -18.68 10.06
C LEU A 2 -8.32 -18.23 11.47
N ASP A 3 -7.46 -18.56 12.43
CA ASP A 3 -7.67 -18.21 13.83
C ASP A 3 -7.32 -16.75 14.07
N LEU A 4 -7.87 -16.18 15.14
CA LEU A 4 -7.65 -14.77 15.50
C LEU A 4 -6.16 -14.50 15.76
N ARG A 5 -5.62 -13.42 15.17
CA ARG A 5 -4.26 -12.95 15.48
C ARG A 5 -4.21 -12.45 16.93
N GLU A 6 -3.06 -12.58 17.60
CA GLU A 6 -2.90 -12.12 19.00
C GLU A 6 -3.22 -10.63 19.17
N ALA A 7 -2.84 -9.79 18.22
CA ALA A 7 -3.22 -8.38 18.21
C ALA A 7 -4.75 -8.16 18.14
N GLN A 8 -5.46 -8.96 17.33
CA GLN A 8 -6.93 -8.92 17.24
C GLN A 8 -7.58 -9.36 18.56
N LYS A 9 -7.03 -10.39 19.22
CA LYS A 9 -7.49 -10.84 20.54
C LYS A 9 -7.33 -9.76 21.60
N LEU A 10 -6.19 -9.07 21.61
CA LEU A 10 -5.93 -7.99 22.56
C LEU A 10 -6.92 -6.83 22.40
N ASN A 11 -7.16 -6.41 21.15
CA ASN A 11 -8.14 -5.37 20.82
C ASN A 11 -9.56 -5.75 21.25
N MET A 12 -9.99 -7.01 21.03
CA MET A 12 -11.30 -7.48 21.51
C MET A 12 -11.41 -7.45 23.04
N ILE A 13 -10.36 -7.86 23.74
CA ILE A 13 -10.34 -7.82 25.22
C ILE A 13 -10.48 -6.38 25.72
N GLU A 14 -9.80 -5.43 25.08
CA GLU A 14 -9.90 -4.01 25.41
C GLU A 14 -11.31 -3.46 25.16
N ARG A 15 -11.89 -3.75 23.98
CA ARG A 15 -13.28 -3.38 23.66
C ARG A 15 -14.29 -3.92 24.67
N LEU A 16 -14.19 -5.21 25.02
CA LEU A 16 -15.08 -5.83 26.01
C LEU A 16 -14.95 -5.21 27.42
N LYS A 17 -13.73 -4.80 27.81
CA LYS A 17 -13.51 -4.11 29.08
C LYS A 17 -14.16 -2.73 29.09
N LEU A 18 -14.01 -1.98 28.00
CA LEU A 18 -14.63 -0.66 27.83
C LEU A 18 -16.15 -0.77 27.85
N GLU A 19 -16.72 -1.74 27.14
CA GLU A 19 -18.18 -1.94 27.10
C GLU A 19 -18.74 -2.32 28.48
N ARG A 20 -18.04 -3.21 29.21
CA ARG A 20 -18.39 -3.52 30.60
C ARG A 20 -18.40 -2.29 31.49
N GLN A 21 -17.39 -1.42 31.38
CA GLN A 21 -17.30 -0.18 32.16
C GLN A 21 -18.42 0.79 31.79
N ARG A 22 -18.71 0.93 30.49
CA ARG A 22 -19.80 1.76 29.97
C ARG A 22 -21.15 1.34 30.55
N ILE A 23 -21.49 0.05 30.50
CA ILE A 23 -22.77 -0.47 31.01
C ILE A 23 -22.91 -0.22 32.52
N ARG A 24 -21.85 -0.47 33.29
CA ARG A 24 -21.85 -0.21 34.75
C ARG A 24 -22.05 1.27 35.04
N PHE A 25 -21.34 2.14 34.33
CA PHE A 25 -21.48 3.58 34.47
C PHE A 25 -22.89 4.07 34.13
N GLU A 26 -23.50 3.56 33.05
CA GLU A 26 -24.86 3.90 32.66
C GLU A 26 -25.92 3.48 33.70
N ALA A 27 -25.69 2.37 34.38
CA ALA A 27 -26.51 1.94 35.51
C ALA A 27 -26.33 2.87 36.72
N ASP A 28 -25.09 3.25 37.05
CA ASP A 28 -24.77 4.11 38.20
C ASP A 28 -25.38 5.53 38.06
N ILE A 29 -25.46 6.06 36.84
CA ILE A 29 -26.08 7.37 36.55
C ILE A 29 -27.60 7.29 36.35
N GLY A 30 -28.21 6.11 36.52
CA GLY A 30 -29.65 5.89 36.44
C GLY A 30 -30.24 5.98 35.02
N LYS A 31 -29.43 5.85 33.97
CA LYS A 31 -29.92 5.82 32.58
C LYS A 31 -30.55 4.48 32.20
N ALA A 32 -30.11 3.39 32.82
CA ALA A 32 -30.61 2.04 32.57
C ALA A 32 -30.67 1.23 33.88
N PRO A 33 -31.53 0.20 33.97
CA PRO A 33 -31.49 -0.74 35.09
C PRO A 33 -30.15 -1.49 35.11
N PRO A 34 -29.52 -1.70 36.27
CA PRO A 34 -28.32 -2.53 36.35
C PRO A 34 -28.66 -3.95 35.89
N LEU A 35 -27.87 -4.46 34.94
CA LEU A 35 -27.91 -5.87 34.59
C LEU A 35 -27.45 -6.71 35.80
N SER A 36 -28.06 -7.87 36.00
CA SER A 36 -27.49 -8.88 36.92
C SER A 36 -26.10 -9.30 36.43
N GLU A 37 -25.23 -9.75 37.34
CA GLU A 37 -23.88 -10.24 36.96
C GLU A 37 -23.96 -11.34 35.90
N ASP A 38 -24.95 -12.24 35.98
CA ASP A 38 -25.20 -13.28 34.98
C ASP A 38 -25.68 -12.69 33.64
N GLY A 39 -26.55 -11.68 33.67
CA GLY A 39 -27.03 -11.00 32.47
C GLY A 39 -25.93 -10.21 31.76
N LEU A 40 -25.05 -9.56 32.53
CA LEU A 40 -23.88 -8.86 32.02
C LEU A 40 -22.87 -9.83 31.40
N ALA A 41 -22.64 -10.99 32.04
CA ALA A 41 -21.77 -12.03 31.50
C ALA A 41 -22.31 -12.60 30.18
N ALA A 42 -23.61 -12.89 30.11
CA ALA A 42 -24.26 -13.38 28.90
C ALA A 42 -24.19 -12.35 27.76
N TYR A 43 -24.43 -11.07 28.05
CA TYR A 43 -24.29 -9.99 27.07
C TYR A 43 -22.87 -9.90 26.51
N LEU A 44 -21.86 -9.84 27.39
CA LEU A 44 -20.45 -9.75 26.96
C LEU A 44 -20.00 -11.00 26.19
N GLN A 45 -20.56 -12.17 26.50
CA GLN A 45 -20.27 -13.40 25.77
C GLN A 45 -20.83 -13.35 24.34
N GLU A 46 -22.05 -12.84 24.16
CA GLU A 46 -22.65 -12.69 22.83
C GLU A 46 -21.89 -11.64 22.01
N GLU A 47 -21.59 -10.48 22.59
CA GLU A 47 -20.76 -9.42 21.99
C GLU A 47 -19.38 -9.97 21.55
N ALA A 48 -18.74 -10.78 22.40
CA ALA A 48 -17.47 -11.43 22.07
C ALA A 48 -17.60 -12.42 20.91
N ARG A 49 -18.75 -13.09 20.77
CA ARG A 49 -19.02 -14.02 19.66
C ARG A 49 -19.23 -13.27 18.36
N GLU A 50 -20.01 -12.18 18.39
CA GLU A 50 -20.26 -11.31 17.23
C GLU A 50 -18.96 -10.70 16.72
N MET A 51 -18.14 -10.08 17.59
CA MET A 51 -16.83 -9.54 17.21
C MET A 51 -15.91 -10.61 16.61
N ARG A 52 -15.93 -11.83 17.16
CA ARG A 52 -15.14 -12.94 16.61
C ARG A 52 -15.59 -13.31 15.20
N GLU A 53 -16.90 -13.34 14.94
CA GLU A 53 -17.44 -13.67 13.63
C GLU A 53 -17.12 -12.60 12.60
N GLU A 54 -17.24 -11.32 12.97
CA GLU A 54 -16.86 -10.18 12.14
C GLU A 54 -15.37 -10.26 11.73
N ILE A 55 -14.46 -10.40 12.70
CA ILE A 55 -13.03 -10.50 12.41
C ILE A 55 -12.69 -11.75 11.58
N ARG A 56 -13.41 -12.87 11.81
CA ARG A 56 -13.20 -14.07 11.00
C ARG A 56 -13.59 -13.81 9.54
N HIS A 57 -14.70 -13.12 9.31
CA HIS A 57 -15.15 -12.75 7.97
C HIS A 57 -14.15 -11.80 7.29
N GLU A 58 -13.64 -10.80 8.00
CA GLU A 58 -12.58 -9.91 7.50
C GLU A 58 -11.30 -10.68 7.13
N ASN A 59 -10.85 -11.57 8.00
CA ASN A 59 -9.66 -12.39 7.75
C ASN A 59 -9.85 -13.35 6.56
N GLU A 60 -11.04 -13.92 6.39
CA GLU A 60 -11.39 -14.76 5.24
C GLU A 60 -11.37 -13.95 3.93
N ALA A 61 -11.93 -12.73 3.94
CA ALA A 61 -11.92 -11.82 2.79
C ALA A 61 -10.50 -11.39 2.42
N ALA A 62 -9.71 -10.94 3.40
CA ALA A 62 -8.32 -10.54 3.19
C ALA A 62 -7.48 -11.68 2.59
N PHE A 63 -7.67 -12.91 3.07
CA PHE A 63 -7.01 -14.09 2.50
C PHE A 63 -7.45 -14.35 1.05
N ALA A 64 -8.75 -14.21 0.75
CA ALA A 64 -9.26 -14.39 -0.60
C ALA A 64 -8.66 -13.35 -1.58
N TYR A 65 -8.51 -12.09 -1.15
CA TYR A 65 -7.86 -11.05 -1.95
C TYR A 65 -6.39 -11.38 -2.23
N ILE A 66 -5.62 -11.74 -1.20
CA ILE A 66 -4.22 -12.17 -1.34
C ILE A 66 -4.11 -13.33 -2.33
N PHE A 67 -4.96 -14.34 -2.16
CA PHE A 67 -4.93 -15.54 -2.99
C PHE A 67 -5.28 -15.24 -4.44
N SER A 68 -6.35 -14.46 -4.66
CA SER A 68 -6.79 -14.05 -5.99
C SER A 68 -5.71 -13.27 -6.72
N ASP A 69 -5.10 -12.29 -6.07
CA ASP A 69 -4.05 -11.47 -6.67
C ASP A 69 -2.80 -12.30 -6.97
N THR A 70 -2.40 -13.19 -6.05
CA THR A 70 -1.26 -14.09 -6.25
C THR A 70 -1.49 -14.99 -7.46
N VAL A 71 -2.67 -15.60 -7.58
CA VAL A 71 -3.03 -16.44 -8.74
C VAL A 71 -3.06 -15.61 -10.02
N GLY A 72 -3.64 -14.40 -9.98
CA GLY A 72 -3.65 -13.48 -11.12
C GLY A 72 -2.25 -13.14 -11.61
N TRP A 73 -1.34 -12.80 -10.69
CA TRP A 73 0.07 -12.54 -10.99
C TRP A 73 0.78 -13.75 -11.57
N LEU A 74 0.55 -14.95 -11.02
CA LEU A 74 1.15 -16.18 -11.53
C LEU A 74 0.66 -16.52 -12.94
N ILE A 75 -0.64 -16.37 -13.21
CA ILE A 75 -1.21 -16.59 -14.54
C ILE A 75 -0.66 -15.57 -15.52
N PHE A 76 -0.62 -14.28 -15.15
CA PHE A 76 -0.06 -13.23 -15.99
C PHE A 76 1.41 -13.49 -16.32
N ALA A 77 2.23 -13.80 -15.31
CA ALA A 77 3.64 -14.16 -15.50
C ALA A 77 3.82 -15.41 -16.37
N PHE A 78 2.98 -16.42 -16.17
CA PHE A 78 2.97 -17.63 -16.99
C PHE A 78 2.63 -17.32 -18.45
N ILE A 79 1.63 -16.49 -18.72
CA ILE A 79 1.28 -16.06 -20.08
C ILE A 79 2.45 -15.34 -20.75
N LEU A 80 3.11 -14.42 -20.04
CA LEU A 80 4.28 -13.71 -20.57
C LEU A 80 5.44 -14.66 -20.87
N TYR A 81 5.69 -15.62 -19.99
CA TYR A 81 6.75 -16.62 -20.17
C TYR A 81 6.45 -17.59 -21.32
N ALA A 82 5.20 -18.04 -21.44
CA ALA A 82 4.76 -18.98 -22.47
C ALA A 82 4.68 -18.35 -23.88
N ASN A 83 4.56 -17.02 -23.97
CA ASN A 83 4.39 -16.30 -25.24
C ASN A 83 5.57 -15.33 -25.55
N PRO A 84 6.82 -15.82 -25.66
CA PRO A 84 7.98 -14.96 -25.85
C PRO A 84 7.93 -14.16 -27.16
N SER A 85 7.25 -14.66 -28.20
CA SER A 85 7.05 -13.95 -29.47
C SER A 85 6.21 -12.69 -29.30
N GLN A 86 5.09 -12.78 -28.58
CA GLN A 86 4.21 -11.63 -28.32
C GLN A 86 4.91 -10.60 -27.43
N VAL A 87 5.64 -11.07 -26.40
CA VAL A 87 6.48 -10.20 -25.56
C VAL A 87 7.55 -9.50 -26.39
N GLY A 88 8.16 -10.21 -27.35
CA GLY A 88 9.09 -9.62 -28.31
C GLY A 88 8.47 -8.52 -29.16
N ILE A 89 7.25 -8.73 -29.68
CA ILE A 89 6.51 -7.71 -30.44
C ILE A 89 6.18 -6.49 -29.57
N MET A 90 5.77 -6.71 -28.33
CA MET A 90 5.47 -5.63 -27.38
C MET A 90 6.72 -4.81 -27.07
N LYS A 91 7.86 -5.47 -26.84
CA LYS A 91 9.16 -4.81 -26.65
C LYS A 91 9.56 -4.01 -27.88
N LEU A 92 9.48 -4.60 -29.08
CA LEU A 92 9.81 -3.91 -30.33
C LEU A 92 8.89 -2.70 -30.59
N THR A 93 7.60 -2.81 -30.25
CA THR A 93 6.64 -1.71 -30.35
C THR A 93 7.00 -0.59 -29.39
N GLY A 94 7.31 -0.93 -28.13
CA GLY A 94 7.78 0.02 -27.13
C GLY A 94 9.06 0.72 -27.57
N ASP A 95 10.07 -0.05 -28.01
CA ASP A 95 11.33 0.48 -28.51
C ASP A 95 11.10 1.42 -29.69
N ARG A 96 10.23 1.06 -30.66
CA ARG A 96 9.88 1.93 -31.79
C ARG A 96 9.24 3.24 -31.37
N ILE A 97 8.27 3.20 -30.45
CA ILE A 97 7.61 4.39 -29.90
C ILE A 97 8.67 5.29 -29.25
N PHE A 98 9.53 4.73 -28.40
CA PHE A 98 10.60 5.49 -27.74
C PHE A 98 11.63 6.04 -28.73
N THR A 99 12.03 5.29 -29.76
CA THR A 99 13.03 5.74 -30.73
C THR A 99 12.52 6.80 -31.69
N ASN A 100 11.21 6.81 -31.99
CA ASN A 100 10.59 7.80 -32.88
C ASN A 100 10.42 9.18 -32.24
N ILE A 101 10.54 9.27 -30.91
CA ILE A 101 10.52 10.55 -30.18
C ILE A 101 11.92 11.19 -30.28
N SER A 102 11.99 12.52 -30.37
CA SER A 102 13.27 13.25 -30.32
C SER A 102 13.97 13.04 -28.97
N ASP A 103 15.29 13.16 -28.90
CA ASP A 103 16.02 12.97 -27.63
C ASP A 103 15.54 13.94 -26.54
N THR A 104 15.16 15.16 -26.91
CA THR A 104 14.51 16.14 -26.02
C THR A 104 13.12 15.68 -25.57
N GLY A 105 12.32 15.11 -26.48
CA GLY A 105 10.99 14.58 -26.16
C GLY A 105 11.04 13.37 -25.23
N LYS A 106 12.03 12.48 -25.39
CA LYS A 106 12.26 11.35 -24.48
C LYS A 106 12.56 11.85 -23.06
N ALA A 107 13.46 12.82 -22.94
CA ALA A 107 13.77 13.44 -21.65
C ALA A 107 12.54 14.12 -21.03
N PHE A 108 11.75 14.84 -21.84
CA PHE A 108 10.52 15.47 -21.39
C PHE A 108 9.47 14.47 -20.90
N VAL A 109 9.22 13.38 -21.65
CA VAL A 109 8.28 12.32 -21.23
C VAL A 109 8.74 11.64 -19.94
N ILE A 110 10.03 11.34 -19.81
CA ILE A 110 10.59 10.76 -18.59
C ILE A 110 10.40 11.69 -17.39
N ILE A 111 10.68 12.99 -17.54
CA ILE A 111 10.50 13.98 -16.47
C ILE A 111 9.01 14.15 -16.14
N LEU A 112 8.14 14.25 -17.14
CA LEU A 112 6.71 14.41 -16.94
C LEU A 112 6.10 13.19 -16.23
N CYS A 113 6.45 11.97 -16.65
CA CYS A 113 6.01 10.75 -15.96
C CYS A 113 6.55 10.71 -14.53
N SER A 114 7.83 11.07 -14.32
CA SER A 114 8.39 11.20 -12.97
C SER A 114 7.57 12.14 -12.11
N ASP A 115 7.26 13.31 -12.62
CA ASP A 115 6.59 14.36 -11.87
C ASP A 115 5.14 13.97 -11.55
N ILE A 116 4.47 13.25 -12.45
CA ILE A 116 3.12 12.73 -12.20
C ILE A 116 3.12 11.60 -11.16
N PHE A 117 4.04 10.63 -11.27
CA PHE A 117 4.02 9.44 -10.40
C PHE A 117 4.76 9.64 -9.06
N LEU A 118 5.79 10.47 -9.04
CA LEU A 118 6.66 10.70 -7.87
C LEU A 118 6.47 12.11 -7.28
N GLY A 119 5.96 13.05 -8.07
CA GLY A 119 5.66 14.42 -7.64
C GLY A 119 4.27 14.61 -7.03
N TYR A 120 3.63 13.56 -6.49
CA TYR A 120 2.43 13.73 -5.66
C TYR A 120 2.75 14.63 -4.46
N HIS A 121 2.38 15.91 -4.56
CA HIS A 121 2.72 16.98 -3.63
C HIS A 121 1.97 16.95 -2.30
N SER A 122 1.33 15.84 -1.94
CA SER A 122 0.68 15.70 -0.63
C SER A 122 1.02 14.37 0.02
N GLU A 123 1.51 14.44 1.26
CA GLU A 123 1.66 13.29 2.16
C GLU A 123 0.35 12.48 2.23
N SER A 124 -0.80 13.18 2.16
CA SER A 124 -2.13 12.58 2.16
C SER A 124 -2.43 11.67 0.97
N GLY A 125 -1.84 11.92 -0.21
CA GLY A 125 -2.06 11.07 -1.39
C GLY A 125 -1.41 9.71 -1.21
N TRP A 126 -0.19 9.71 -0.67
CA TRP A 126 0.54 8.49 -0.33
C TRP A 126 -0.08 7.77 0.86
N GLU A 127 -0.55 8.49 1.87
CA GLU A 127 -1.32 7.93 3.00
C GLU A 127 -2.53 7.15 2.48
N THR A 128 -3.36 7.77 1.63
CA THR A 128 -4.56 7.12 1.06
C THR A 128 -4.21 5.86 0.26
N VAL A 129 -3.13 5.90 -0.55
CA VAL A 129 -2.69 4.73 -1.33
C VAL A 129 -2.23 3.61 -0.42
N VAL A 130 -1.51 3.93 0.66
CA VAL A 130 -1.03 2.95 1.63
C VAL A 130 -2.19 2.36 2.43
N GLU A 131 -3.13 3.19 2.91
CA GLU A 131 -4.34 2.74 3.60
C GLU A 131 -5.17 1.82 2.71
N MET A 132 -5.44 2.21 1.46
CA MET A 132 -6.16 1.37 0.50
C MET A 132 -5.46 0.02 0.28
N PHE A 133 -4.13 0.01 0.18
CA PHE A 133 -3.36 -1.22 0.03
C PHE A 133 -3.47 -2.09 1.29
N LEU A 134 -3.30 -1.51 2.47
CA LEU A 134 -3.39 -2.23 3.74
C LEU A 134 -4.78 -2.84 3.95
N ASP A 135 -5.85 -2.08 3.65
CA ASP A 135 -7.23 -2.54 3.73
C ASP A 135 -7.51 -3.70 2.77
N HIS A 136 -7.05 -3.59 1.52
CA HIS A 136 -7.20 -4.67 0.53
C HIS A 136 -6.54 -5.98 0.99
N TYR A 137 -5.44 -5.89 1.73
CA TYR A 137 -4.75 -7.06 2.28
C TYR A 137 -5.14 -7.41 3.73
N GLY A 138 -6.10 -6.70 4.34
CA GLY A 138 -6.50 -6.89 5.74
C GLY A 138 -5.34 -6.76 6.73
N LEU A 139 -4.43 -5.84 6.45
CA LEU A 139 -3.27 -5.51 7.29
C LEU A 139 -3.60 -4.28 8.13
N VAL A 140 -3.42 -4.40 9.44
CA VAL A 140 -3.58 -3.26 10.36
C VAL A 140 -2.19 -2.66 10.59
N ALA A 141 -2.00 -1.41 10.20
CA ALA A 141 -0.81 -0.63 10.51
C ALA A 141 -1.17 0.54 11.42
N ASP A 142 -0.28 0.88 12.34
CA ASP A 142 -0.42 2.09 13.14
C ASP A 142 -0.17 3.34 12.26
N GLN A 143 -0.88 4.44 12.54
CA GLN A 143 -0.76 5.69 11.78
C GLN A 143 0.67 6.23 11.76
N ASN A 144 1.44 6.08 12.84
CA ASN A 144 2.85 6.46 12.86
C ASN A 144 3.70 5.63 11.88
N SER A 145 3.36 4.35 11.69
CA SER A 145 4.04 3.49 10.70
C SER A 145 3.74 3.94 9.27
N ILE A 146 2.49 4.35 9.00
CA ILE A 146 2.08 4.91 7.71
C ILE A 146 2.84 6.21 7.44
N TYR A 147 2.89 7.13 8.40
CA TYR A 147 3.64 8.39 8.26
C TYR A 147 5.14 8.18 8.02
N ILE A 148 5.77 7.25 8.76
CA ILE A 148 7.19 6.91 8.52
C ILE A 148 7.39 6.36 7.11
N PHE A 149 6.50 5.50 6.64
CA PHE A 149 6.56 4.96 5.28
C PHE A 149 6.43 6.08 4.23
N VAL A 150 5.41 6.93 4.36
CA VAL A 150 5.14 8.06 3.45
C VAL A 150 6.28 9.08 3.44
N ALA A 151 6.98 9.27 4.57
CA ALA A 151 8.13 10.17 4.65
C ALA A 151 9.39 9.60 3.98
N ILE A 152 9.60 8.28 4.03
CA ILE A 152 10.86 7.66 3.58
C ILE A 152 10.75 7.13 2.16
N VAL A 153 9.72 6.32 1.88
CA VAL A 153 9.68 5.49 0.67
C VAL A 153 9.47 6.33 -0.59
N PRO A 154 8.46 7.21 -0.67
CA PRO A 154 8.26 8.08 -1.84
C PRO A 154 9.50 8.92 -2.17
N VAL A 155 10.10 9.56 -1.15
CA VAL A 155 11.29 10.41 -1.30
C VAL A 155 12.50 9.60 -1.78
N THR A 156 12.64 8.37 -1.28
CA THR A 156 13.71 7.46 -1.69
C THR A 156 13.55 7.02 -3.14
N ILE A 157 12.33 6.61 -3.54
CA ILE A 157 12.04 6.20 -4.93
C ILE A 157 12.26 7.39 -5.88
N ASP A 158 11.80 8.58 -5.52
CA ASP A 158 12.04 9.81 -6.29
C ASP A 158 13.53 10.09 -6.49
N SER A 159 14.32 9.97 -5.42
CA SER A 159 15.77 10.17 -5.47
C SER A 159 16.46 9.13 -6.37
N PHE A 160 16.11 7.84 -6.24
CA PHE A 160 16.65 6.79 -7.11
C PHE A 160 16.25 6.98 -8.56
N PHE A 161 15.01 7.39 -8.83
CA PHE A 161 14.52 7.65 -10.17
C PHE A 161 15.27 8.82 -10.80
N LYS A 162 15.40 9.96 -10.10
CA LYS A 162 16.19 11.12 -10.58
C LYS A 162 17.64 10.75 -10.86
N LEU A 163 18.28 9.95 -10.00
CA LEU A 163 19.64 9.45 -10.22
C LEU A 163 19.73 8.54 -11.45
N TRP A 164 18.75 7.66 -11.65
CA TRP A 164 18.68 6.78 -12.81
C TRP A 164 18.49 7.57 -14.11
N VAL A 165 17.55 8.53 -14.12
CA VAL A 165 17.30 9.42 -15.26
C VAL A 165 18.54 10.24 -15.59
N PHE A 166 19.19 10.86 -14.60
CA PHE A 166 20.41 11.64 -14.83
C PHE A 166 21.49 10.76 -15.46
N ARG A 167 21.70 9.55 -14.94
CA ARG A 167 22.71 8.63 -15.48
C ARG A 167 22.34 8.10 -16.87
N TYR A 168 21.06 7.93 -17.16
CA TYR A 168 20.56 7.48 -18.47
C TYR A 168 20.67 8.59 -19.52
N LEU A 169 20.24 9.82 -19.21
CA LEU A 169 20.34 10.97 -20.09
C LEU A 169 21.80 11.35 -20.39
N VAL A 170 22.69 11.30 -19.39
CA VAL A 170 24.13 11.55 -19.59
C VAL A 170 24.78 10.50 -20.49
N ARG A 171 24.26 9.26 -20.55
CA ARG A 171 24.75 8.22 -21.47
C ARG A 171 24.27 8.39 -22.91
N LEU A 172 23.13 9.05 -23.14
CA LEU A 172 22.56 9.27 -24.47
C LEU A 172 23.18 10.47 -25.20
N SER A 173 23.81 11.42 -24.49
CA SER A 173 24.43 12.62 -25.07
C SER A 173 25.95 12.67 -24.80
N PRO A 174 26.78 12.15 -25.73
CA PRO A 174 28.23 12.34 -25.71
C PRO A 174 28.64 13.84 -25.72
N SER A 175 27.80 14.71 -26.28
CA SER A 175 28.00 16.15 -26.33
C SER A 175 27.84 16.82 -24.95
N ALA A 176 26.86 16.42 -24.14
CA ALA A 176 26.74 16.92 -22.76
C ALA A 176 27.90 16.46 -21.87
N ALA A 177 28.40 15.23 -22.08
CA ALA A 177 29.60 14.73 -21.42
C ALA A 177 30.89 15.48 -21.84
N ALA A 178 30.94 15.98 -23.09
CA ALA A 178 32.04 16.81 -23.57
C ALA A 178 32.00 18.22 -22.95
N THR A 179 30.83 18.86 -22.89
CA THR A 179 30.67 20.19 -22.27
C THR A 179 30.97 20.17 -20.77
N PHE A 180 30.60 19.09 -20.05
CA PHE A 180 30.94 18.94 -18.63
C PHE A 180 32.45 18.72 -18.42
N ARG A 181 33.15 18.06 -19.36
CA ARG A 181 34.62 17.94 -19.31
C ARG A 181 35.32 19.27 -19.63
N GLU A 182 34.77 20.09 -20.51
CA GLU A 182 35.26 21.45 -20.77
C GLU A 182 35.09 22.36 -19.55
N MET A 183 33.94 22.32 -18.88
CA MET A 183 33.70 23.11 -17.65
C MET A 183 34.57 22.68 -16.46
N LYS A 184 35.04 21.42 -16.42
CA LYS A 184 35.95 20.92 -15.37
C LYS A 184 37.44 21.16 -15.68
N ARG A 185 37.76 21.64 -16.88
CA ARG A 185 39.13 21.90 -17.35
C ARG A 185 39.51 23.37 -17.25
N HIS A 186 38.54 24.24 -16.95
CA HIS A 186 38.73 25.60 -16.47
C HIS A 186 38.53 25.67 -14.96
#